data_AF-A0A259JB31-F1
#
_entry.id   AF-A0A259JB31-F1
#
_cell.length_a   1.000
_cell.length_b   1.000
_cell.length_c   1.000
_cell.angle_alpha   90.00
_cell.angle_beta   90.00
_cell.angle_gamma   90.00
#
_symmetry.space_group_name_H-M   'P 1'
#
loop_
_entity.id
_entity.type
_entity.pdbx_description
1 polymer ?
#
loop_
_entity_poly.entity_id
_entity_poly.type
_entity_poly.pdbx_seq_one_letter_code
_entity_poly.pdbx_strand_id
1 'polypeptide(L)'
;KKVAAAWTWLKYITSGEGAADVARTTGYMPPNKAANELILADFYKQNPNKETAVRQLPLLREWQPYPGANGLAVTQVIYDGIETIVTGRANDMPALRAELQDEVSALLAK
;
A
#
# COMPACT_ATOMS: atom_id res chain seq x y z
N LYS A 1 -25.92 8.75 18.61
CA LYS A 1 -25.29 7.72 19.47
C LYS A 1 -24.33 6.80 18.70
N LYS A 2 -24.75 6.15 17.61
CA LYS A 2 -23.88 5.23 16.82
C LYS A 2 -22.60 5.90 16.26
N VAL A 3 -22.72 7.07 15.62
CA VAL A 3 -21.56 7.81 15.08
C VAL A 3 -20.58 8.20 16.19
N ALA A 4 -21.07 8.66 17.34
CA ALA A 4 -20.21 9.01 18.47
C ALA A 4 -19.46 7.78 19.03
N ALA A 5 -20.12 6.63 19.15
CA ALA A 5 -19.48 5.40 19.56
C ALA A 5 -18.42 4.93 18.54
N ALA A 6 -18.75 4.96 17.24
CA ALA A 6 -17.80 4.66 16.18
C ALA A 6 -16.59 5.59 16.21
N TRP A 7 -16.80 6.88 16.44
CA TRP A 7 -15.72 7.85 16.54
C TRP A 7 -14.83 7.63 17.77
N THR A 8 -15.41 7.29 18.92
CA THR A 8 -14.65 6.92 20.12
C THR A 8 -13.79 5.70 19.87
N TRP A 9 -14.35 4.67 19.21
CA TRP A 9 -13.60 3.48 18.84
C TRP A 9 -12.46 3.79 17.87
N LEU A 10 -12.73 4.54 16.80
CA LEU A 10 -11.72 4.93 15.81
C LEU A 10 -10.53 5.63 16.47
N LYS A 11 -10.79 6.61 17.35
CA LYS A 11 -9.71 7.30 18.09
C LYS A 11 -8.86 6.35 18.93
N TYR A 12 -9.48 5.34 19.54
CA TYR A 12 -8.75 4.36 20.33
C TYR A 12 -7.90 3.44 19.46
N ILE A 13 -8.47 2.85 18.40
CA ILE A 13 -7.73 1.91 17.55
C ILE A 13 -6.61 2.59 16.75
N THR A 14 -6.71 3.90 16.51
CA THR A 14 -5.64 4.69 15.89
C THR A 14 -4.77 5.43 16.92
N SER A 15 -4.94 5.17 18.22
CA SER A 15 -4.06 5.71 19.28
C SER A 15 -2.70 5.00 19.26
N GLY A 16 -1.78 5.40 20.14
CA GLY A 16 -0.49 4.73 20.29
C GLY A 16 -0.62 3.24 20.60
N GLU A 17 -1.45 2.88 21.60
CA GLU A 17 -1.67 1.49 22.00
C GLU A 17 -2.47 0.70 20.95
N GLY A 18 -3.58 1.29 20.47
CA GLY A 18 -4.41 0.62 19.45
C GLY A 18 -3.63 0.31 18.18
N ALA A 19 -2.81 1.26 17.70
CA ALA A 19 -1.97 1.04 16.54
C ALA A 19 -0.79 0.09 16.82
N ALA A 20 -0.26 0.06 18.05
CA ALA A 20 0.76 -0.90 18.46
C ALA A 20 0.24 -2.34 18.44
N ASP A 21 -1.01 -2.58 18.86
CA ASP A 21 -1.62 -3.92 18.80
C ASP A 21 -1.81 -4.42 17.38
N VAL A 22 -2.17 -3.53 16.44
CA VAL A 22 -2.19 -3.86 15.01
C VAL A 22 -0.82 -4.33 14.54
N ALA A 23 0.25 -3.64 14.94
CA ALA A 23 1.62 -4.00 14.54
C ALA A 23 2.08 -5.34 15.12
N ARG A 24 1.74 -5.59 16.39
CA ARG A 24 2.05 -6.84 17.08
C ARG A 24 1.41 -8.05 16.38
N THR A 25 0.18 -7.89 15.90
CA THR A 25 -0.67 -9.00 15.43
C THR A 25 -0.66 -9.24 13.93
N THR A 26 -0.45 -8.20 13.10
CA THR A 26 -0.66 -8.31 11.64
C THR A 26 0.60 -8.20 10.79
N GLY A 27 1.64 -7.53 11.30
CA GLY A 27 2.81 -7.15 10.49
C GLY A 27 2.67 -5.79 9.77
N TYR A 28 1.51 -5.12 9.87
CA TYR A 28 1.42 -3.70 9.54
C TYR A 28 2.24 -2.84 10.50
N MET A 29 2.45 -1.59 10.14
CA MET A 29 3.19 -0.61 10.93
C MET A 29 2.26 0.49 11.46
N PRO A 30 2.43 0.95 12.71
CA PRO A 30 1.73 2.12 13.19
C PRO A 30 2.15 3.35 12.37
N PRO A 31 1.22 4.17 11.87
CA PRO A 31 1.55 5.41 11.18
C PRO A 31 2.12 6.47 12.13
N ASN A 32 1.98 6.28 13.44
CA ASN A 32 2.50 7.18 14.47
C ASN A 32 3.93 6.83 14.84
N LYS A 33 4.88 7.72 14.52
CA LYS A 33 6.31 7.59 14.86
C LYS A 33 6.54 7.35 16.36
N ALA A 34 5.81 8.05 17.23
CA ALA A 34 5.97 7.89 18.68
C ALA A 34 5.56 6.50 19.18
N ALA A 35 4.57 5.86 18.56
CA ALA A 35 4.21 4.48 18.90
C ALA A 35 5.34 3.49 18.55
N ASN A 36 6.02 3.72 17.42
CA ASN A 36 7.17 2.92 17.02
C ASN A 36 8.35 3.08 17.98
N GLU A 37 8.64 4.31 18.41
CA GLU A 37 9.82 4.63 19.23
C GLU A 37 9.62 4.37 20.73
N LEU A 38 8.40 4.53 21.25
CA LEU A 38 8.13 4.47 22.69
C LEU A 38 7.44 3.17 23.12
N ILE A 39 6.46 2.71 22.34
CA ILE A 39 5.58 1.58 22.72
C ILE A 39 6.11 0.26 22.15
N LEU A 40 6.66 0.29 20.93
CA LEU A 40 7.12 -0.90 20.21
C LEU A 40 8.64 -1.11 20.23
N ALA A 41 9.40 -0.28 20.94
CA ALA A 41 10.87 -0.36 20.94
C ALA A 41 11.40 -1.77 21.28
N ASP A 42 10.94 -2.36 22.38
CA ASP A 42 11.39 -3.70 22.78
C ASP A 42 10.80 -4.80 21.90
N PHE A 43 9.58 -4.59 21.38
CA PHE A 43 8.98 -5.50 20.41
C PHE A 43 9.84 -5.61 19.14
N TYR A 44 10.36 -4.49 18.64
CA TYR A 44 11.23 -4.48 17.47
C TYR A 44 12.61 -5.07 17.74
N LYS A 45 13.19 -4.87 18.93
CA LYS A 45 14.43 -5.58 19.34
C LYS A 45 14.26 -7.09 19.31
N GLN A 46 13.10 -7.60 19.74
CA GLN A 46 12.78 -9.03 19.73
C GLN A 46 12.36 -9.53 18.35
N ASN A 47 11.88 -8.65 17.47
CA ASN A 47 11.33 -8.96 16.15
C ASN A 47 11.95 -8.06 15.07
N PRO A 48 13.26 -8.15 14.79
CA PRO A 48 13.97 -7.19 13.94
C PRO A 48 13.44 -7.13 12.50
N ASN A 49 12.85 -8.22 12.00
CA ASN A 49 12.20 -8.25 10.70
C ASN A 49 10.97 -7.34 10.62
N LYS A 50 10.24 -7.17 11.74
CA LYS A 50 9.05 -6.30 11.80
C LYS A 50 9.42 -4.83 11.84
N GLU A 51 10.61 -4.48 12.33
CA GLU A 51 11.11 -3.11 12.32
C GLU A 51 11.52 -2.64 10.91
N THR A 52 11.82 -3.57 10.00
CA THR A 52 12.24 -3.23 8.63
C THR A 52 11.25 -2.30 7.92
N ALA A 53 9.95 -2.56 8.03
CA ALA A 53 8.94 -1.70 7.43
C ALA A 53 9.02 -0.27 7.98
N VAL A 54 9.19 -0.11 9.31
CA VAL A 54 9.33 1.20 9.97
C VAL A 54 10.57 1.93 9.47
N ARG A 55 11.70 1.24 9.33
CA ARG A 55 12.94 1.84 8.81
C ARG A 55 12.83 2.30 7.36
N GLN A 56 11.90 1.72 6.59
CA GLN A 56 11.65 2.11 5.19
C GLN A 56 10.68 3.29 5.04
N LEU A 57 10.04 3.78 6.12
CA LEU A 57 9.15 4.94 6.07
C LEU A 57 9.74 6.15 5.30
N PRO A 58 11.02 6.53 5.47
CA PRO A 58 11.60 7.67 4.74
C PRO A 58 11.81 7.42 3.24
N LEU A 59 11.72 6.16 2.78
CA LEU A 59 11.84 5.79 1.37
C LEU A 59 10.50 5.85 0.64
N LEU A 60 9.39 5.92 1.37
CA LEU A 60 8.06 5.95 0.78
C LEU A 60 7.88 7.23 -0.05
N ARG A 61 7.20 7.06 -1.18
CA ARG A 61 6.76 8.14 -2.05
C ARG A 61 5.24 8.17 -2.06
N GLU A 62 4.69 9.30 -2.51
CA GLU A 62 3.25 9.42 -2.69
C GLU A 62 2.76 8.32 -3.63
N TRP A 63 1.62 7.73 -3.28
CA TRP A 63 0.89 6.91 -4.22
C TRP A 63 0.48 7.82 -5.38
N GLN A 64 0.99 7.58 -6.59
CA GLN A 64 0.56 8.28 -7.79
C GLN A 64 -0.58 7.50 -8.46
N PRO A 65 -1.85 7.87 -8.25
CA PRO A 65 -2.93 7.32 -9.06
C PRO A 65 -2.83 7.91 -10.48
N TYR A 66 -3.22 7.12 -11.47
CA TYR A 66 -3.47 7.67 -12.80
C TYR A 66 -4.67 8.65 -12.73
N PRO A 67 -4.60 9.79 -13.43
CA PRO A 67 -5.67 10.80 -13.39
C PRO A 67 -6.98 10.26 -13.99
N GLY A 68 -8.08 10.90 -13.62
CA GLY A 68 -9.42 10.55 -14.13
C GLY A 68 -10.14 9.49 -13.29
N ALA A 69 -11.36 9.16 -13.71
CA ALA A 69 -12.21 8.18 -13.01
C ALA A 69 -11.68 6.74 -13.13
N ASN A 70 -10.83 6.46 -14.13
CA ASN A 70 -10.38 5.12 -14.46
C ASN A 70 -9.01 4.75 -13.85
N GLY A 71 -8.52 5.51 -12.85
CA GLY A 71 -7.15 5.33 -12.35
C GLY A 71 -6.80 3.90 -11.90
N LEU A 72 -7.73 3.20 -11.25
CA LEU A 72 -7.55 1.79 -10.84
C LEU A 72 -7.58 0.83 -12.04
N ALA A 73 -8.39 1.11 -13.07
CA ALA A 73 -8.43 0.29 -14.27
C ALA A 73 -7.12 0.38 -15.05
N VAL A 74 -6.50 1.57 -15.10
CA VAL A 74 -5.17 1.74 -15.69
C VAL A 74 -4.13 0.89 -14.97
N THR A 75 -4.14 0.87 -13.63
CA THR A 75 -3.25 -0.01 -12.85
C THR A 75 -3.48 -1.48 -13.16
N GLN A 76 -4.74 -1.91 -13.31
CA GLN A 76 -5.08 -3.30 -13.65
C GLN A 76 -4.51 -3.71 -15.00
N VAL A 77 -4.70 -2.91 -16.06
CA VAL A 77 -4.15 -3.17 -17.40
C VAL A 77 -2.64 -3.40 -17.35
N ILE A 78 -1.92 -2.56 -16.60
CA ILE A 78 -0.46 -2.69 -16.47
C ILE A 78 -0.09 -3.98 -15.72
N TYR A 79 -0.83 -4.34 -14.67
CA TYR A 79 -0.58 -5.57 -13.90
C TYR A 79 -0.85 -6.82 -14.72
N ASP A 80 -1.92 -6.84 -15.52
CA ASP A 80 -2.25 -7.95 -16.42
C ASP A 80 -1.14 -8.10 -17.49
N GLY A 81 -0.65 -6.98 -18.03
CA GLY A 81 0.50 -6.95 -18.93
C GLY A 81 1.75 -7.56 -18.30
N ILE A 82 2.11 -7.14 -17.07
CA ILE A 82 3.25 -7.70 -16.32
C ILE A 82 3.05 -9.21 -16.05
N GLU A 83 1.83 -9.64 -15.72
CA GLU A 83 1.53 -11.06 -15.55
C GLU A 83 1.80 -11.84 -16.84
N THR A 84 1.44 -11.31 -18.01
CA THR A 84 1.73 -11.99 -19.29
C THR A 84 3.24 -12.16 -19.55
N ILE A 85 4.06 -11.20 -19.10
CA ILE A 85 5.53 -11.28 -19.17
C ILE A 85 6.02 -12.40 -18.23
N VAL A 86 5.63 -12.36 -16.96
CA VAL A 86 6.10 -13.30 -15.93
C VAL A 86 5.65 -14.74 -16.21
N THR A 87 4.46 -14.92 -16.80
CA THR A 87 3.93 -16.22 -17.19
C THR A 87 4.45 -16.71 -18.55
N GLY A 88 5.25 -15.92 -19.26
CA GLY A 88 5.81 -16.27 -20.57
C GLY A 88 4.80 -16.28 -21.72
N ARG A 89 3.60 -15.72 -21.51
CA ARG A 89 2.57 -15.58 -22.55
C ARG A 89 2.87 -14.47 -23.54
N ALA A 90 3.59 -13.44 -23.10
CA ALA A 90 4.09 -12.38 -23.98
C ALA A 90 5.54 -12.67 -24.39
N ASN A 91 5.75 -12.89 -25.68
CA ASN A 91 7.06 -13.18 -26.28
C ASN A 91 7.57 -12.06 -27.21
N ASP A 92 6.72 -11.08 -27.54
CA ASP A 92 7.07 -9.87 -28.29
C ASP A 92 6.86 -8.64 -27.40
N MET A 93 7.94 -8.16 -26.79
CA MET A 93 7.90 -6.99 -25.88
C MET A 93 7.53 -5.68 -26.60
N PRO A 94 8.03 -5.39 -27.82
CA PRO A 94 7.53 -4.29 -28.62
C PRO A 94 6.01 -4.30 -28.85
N ALA A 95 5.43 -5.45 -29.22
CA ALA A 95 4.00 -5.57 -29.45
C ALA A 95 3.19 -5.36 -28.16
N LEU A 96 3.56 -6.04 -27.07
CA LEU A 96 2.92 -5.88 -25.77
C LEU A 96 2.96 -4.42 -25.30
N ARG A 97 4.09 -3.73 -25.47
CA ARG A 97 4.20 -2.32 -25.07
C ARG A 97 3.23 -1.44 -25.86
N ALA A 98 3.07 -1.68 -27.16
CA ALA A 98 2.14 -0.91 -28.00
C ALA A 98 0.68 -1.14 -27.55
N GLU A 99 0.30 -2.40 -27.32
CA GLU A 99 -1.03 -2.77 -26.81
C GLU A 99 -1.34 -2.09 -25.47
N LEU A 100 -0.43 -2.20 -24.50
CA LEU A 100 -0.61 -1.55 -23.19
C LEU A 100 -0.69 -0.02 -23.31
N GLN A 101 0.09 0.59 -24.22
CA GLN A 101 0.03 2.03 -24.44
C GLN A 101 -1.32 2.46 -25.00
N ASP A 102 -1.88 1.71 -25.94
CA ASP A 102 -3.18 2.00 -26.56
C ASP A 102 -4.31 1.86 -25.53
N GLU A 103 -4.34 0.77 -24.75
CA GLU A 103 -5.35 0.55 -23.71
C GLU A 103 -5.30 1.60 -22.60
N VAL A 104 -4.11 1.90 -22.09
CA VAL A 104 -3.92 2.94 -21.06
C VAL A 104 -4.35 4.30 -21.60
N SER A 105 -3.98 4.65 -22.84
CA SER A 105 -4.36 5.92 -23.44
C SER A 105 -5.88 6.05 -23.60
N ALA A 106 -6.57 4.97 -23.97
CA ALA A 106 -8.02 4.95 -24.09
C ALA A 106 -8.75 5.12 -22.74
N LEU A 107 -8.11 4.72 -21.63
CA LEU A 107 -8.62 4.90 -20.28
C LEU A 107 -8.33 6.30 -19.71
N LEU A 108 -7.19 6.88 -20.04
CA LEU A 108 -6.79 8.24 -19.63
C LEU A 108 -7.58 9.33 -20.35
N ALA A 109 -8.08 9.07 -21.56
CA ALA A 109 -8.87 10.03 -22.35
C ALA A 109 -10.30 10.25 -21.81
N LYS A 110 -10.68 9.64 -20.67
CA LYS A 110 -12.02 9.62 -20.09
C LYS A 110 -11.99 10.08 -18.63
#